data_AF-A0A972ZW65-F1
#
_entry.id   AF-A0A972ZW65-F1
#
_cell.length_a   1.000
_cell.length_b   1.000
_cell.length_c   1.000
_cell.angle_alpha   90.00
_cell.angle_beta   90.00
_cell.angle_gamma   90.00
#
_symmetry.space_group_name_H-M   'P 1'
#
loop_
_entity.id
_entity.type
_entity.pdbx_description
1 polymer ?
#
loop_
_entity_poly.entity_id
_entity_poly.type
_entity_poly.pdbx_seq_one_letter_code
_entity_poly.pdbx_strand_id
1 'polypeptide(L)'
;MDDLLSEFLTETVESLDALDVQLVTLEQDPNDTEILNNIFRMVHTVKGTCGFLGLPRLESVAHAAENILGKFRDGELSVTPDSVTLILESIDAIKSLLMVLEETEAEPAGDDSDLIGRLNAAAGMGGAAPAAAVEPAPEPEPKAEAVVEAENVIGSNIVSSTGNAELDALEAAFQAAPGPDEIAAQAAGGAEAAGEADGDASLY
;
A
#
# COMPACT_ATOMS: atom_id res chain seq x y z
N MET A 1 -16.87 15.94 14.18
CA MET A 1 -15.98 15.27 13.22
C MET A 1 -15.86 13.83 13.67
N ASP A 2 -16.26 12.91 12.81
CA ASP A 2 -16.05 11.47 12.98
C ASP A 2 -14.53 11.16 13.04
N ASP A 3 -14.11 10.23 13.91
CA ASP A 3 -12.68 9.96 14.14
C ASP A 3 -11.97 9.47 12.86
N LEU A 4 -12.66 8.66 12.07
CA LEU A 4 -12.15 8.14 10.79
C LEU A 4 -12.07 9.26 9.75
N LEU A 5 -13.04 10.19 9.72
CA LEU A 5 -12.97 11.36 8.84
C LEU A 5 -11.79 12.29 9.20
N SER A 6 -11.51 12.48 10.50
CA SER A 6 -10.37 13.29 10.96
C SER A 6 -9.03 12.69 10.58
N GLU A 7 -8.88 11.37 10.71
CA GLU A 7 -7.68 10.63 10.29
C GLU A 7 -7.48 10.75 8.78
N PHE A 8 -8.55 10.51 8.00
CA PHE A 8 -8.52 10.67 6.54
C PHE A 8 -8.09 12.06 6.10
N LEU A 9 -8.65 13.13 6.71
CA LEU A 9 -8.29 14.51 6.37
C LEU A 9 -6.81 14.77 6.62
N THR A 10 -6.29 14.33 7.77
CA THR A 10 -4.89 14.52 8.15
C THR A 10 -3.95 13.77 7.19
N GLU A 11 -4.16 12.47 7.00
CA GLU A 11 -3.32 11.63 6.15
C GLU A 11 -3.35 12.08 4.68
N THR A 12 -4.53 12.48 4.19
CA THR A 12 -4.69 12.88 2.80
C THR A 12 -4.01 14.21 2.53
N VAL A 13 -4.11 15.20 3.42
CA VAL A 13 -3.41 16.48 3.26
C VAL A 13 -1.89 16.27 3.22
N GLU A 14 -1.35 15.47 4.14
CA GLU A 14 0.08 15.12 4.16
C GLU A 14 0.50 14.39 2.86
N SER A 15 -0.33 13.45 2.39
CA SER A 15 -0.08 12.73 1.14
C SER A 15 -0.10 13.65 -0.09
N LEU A 16 -1.02 14.62 -0.13
CA LEU A 16 -1.11 15.59 -1.23
C LEU A 16 0.06 16.56 -1.25
N ASP A 17 0.59 16.97 -0.08
CA ASP A 17 1.81 17.78 -0.01
C ASP A 17 3.05 17.01 -0.48
N ALA A 18 3.13 15.71 -0.15
CA ALA A 18 4.18 14.83 -0.68
C ALA A 18 4.05 14.59 -2.19
N LEU A 19 2.82 14.56 -2.72
CA LEU A 19 2.54 14.44 -4.15
C LEU A 19 3.03 15.65 -4.94
N ASP A 20 2.85 16.88 -4.44
CA ASP A 20 3.30 18.10 -5.13
C ASP A 20 4.80 18.06 -5.41
N VAL A 21 5.59 17.70 -4.40
CA VAL A 21 7.06 17.61 -4.53
C VAL A 21 7.46 16.52 -5.51
N GLN A 22 6.79 15.37 -5.46
CA GLN A 22 7.08 14.25 -6.36
C GLN A 22 6.69 14.57 -7.81
N LEU A 23 5.59 15.29 -8.05
CA LEU A 23 5.18 15.70 -9.39
C LEU A 23 6.15 16.71 -10.01
N VAL A 24 6.65 17.66 -9.23
CA VAL A 24 7.70 18.58 -9.70
C VAL A 24 8.99 17.83 -10.03
N THR A 25 9.32 16.78 -9.26
CA THR A 25 10.49 15.93 -9.54
C THR A 25 10.26 15.09 -10.81
N LEU A 26 9.06 14.54 -10.97
CA LEU A 26 8.65 13.79 -12.15
C LEU A 26 8.68 14.64 -13.43
N GLU A 27 8.34 15.93 -13.34
CA GLU A 27 8.45 16.84 -14.48
C GLU A 27 9.91 16.99 -14.96
N GLN A 28 10.87 16.96 -14.03
CA GLN A 28 12.30 17.05 -14.32
C GLN A 28 12.89 15.73 -14.80
N ASP A 29 12.41 14.60 -14.27
CA ASP A 29 12.75 13.25 -14.72
C ASP A 29 11.51 12.42 -15.09
N PRO A 30 10.96 12.62 -16.30
CA PRO A 30 9.77 11.93 -16.82
C PRO A 30 9.84 10.40 -16.86
N ASN A 31 11.05 9.83 -16.79
CA ASN A 31 11.27 8.38 -16.93
C ASN A 31 11.55 7.70 -15.58
N ASP A 32 11.50 8.45 -14.48
CA ASP A 32 11.65 7.88 -13.15
C ASP A 32 10.42 7.03 -12.78
N THR A 33 10.55 5.73 -13.04
CA THR A 33 9.50 4.75 -12.76
C THR A 33 9.23 4.58 -11.26
N GLU A 34 10.19 4.88 -10.39
CA GLU A 34 9.99 4.75 -8.94
C GLU A 34 9.09 5.87 -8.45
N ILE A 35 9.36 7.11 -8.87
CA ILE A 35 8.51 8.27 -8.59
C ILE A 35 7.10 8.06 -9.15
N LEU A 36 6.97 7.61 -10.40
CA LEU A 36 5.65 7.31 -11.00
C LEU A 36 4.86 6.28 -10.19
N ASN A 37 5.50 5.19 -9.75
CA ASN A 37 4.83 4.15 -8.97
C ASN A 37 4.40 4.66 -7.59
N ASN A 38 5.22 5.50 -6.96
CA ASN A 38 4.89 6.10 -5.66
C ASN A 38 3.70 7.06 -5.79
N ILE A 39 3.72 7.97 -6.78
CA ILE A 39 2.61 8.88 -7.08
C ILE A 39 1.32 8.11 -7.34
N PHE A 40 1.37 7.09 -8.21
CA PHE A 40 0.20 6.27 -8.54
C PHE A 40 -0.40 5.60 -7.29
N ARG A 41 0.44 5.01 -6.42
CA ARG A 41 -0.02 4.35 -5.19
C ARG A 41 -0.70 5.33 -4.24
N MET A 42 -0.15 6.51 -4.04
CA MET A 42 -0.75 7.52 -3.17
C MET A 42 -2.12 7.95 -3.69
N VAL A 43 -2.23 8.28 -4.98
CA VAL A 43 -3.52 8.66 -5.58
C VAL A 43 -4.53 7.50 -5.54
N HIS A 44 -4.09 6.26 -5.76
CA HIS A 44 -4.93 5.07 -5.64
C HIS A 44 -5.51 4.90 -4.22
N THR A 45 -4.67 5.09 -3.20
CA THR A 45 -5.09 5.06 -1.80
C THR A 45 -6.11 6.16 -1.51
N VAL A 46 -5.83 7.41 -1.90
CA VAL A 46 -6.78 8.53 -1.72
C VAL A 46 -8.13 8.23 -2.37
N LYS A 47 -8.15 7.76 -3.62
CA LYS A 47 -9.39 7.35 -4.29
C LYS A 47 -10.12 6.24 -3.52
N GLY A 48 -9.39 5.21 -3.08
CA GLY A 48 -9.96 4.10 -2.32
C GLY A 48 -10.63 4.57 -1.03
N THR A 49 -9.99 5.46 -0.29
CA THR A 49 -10.55 6.02 0.94
C THR A 49 -11.74 6.93 0.67
N CYS A 50 -11.72 7.75 -0.40
CA CYS A 50 -12.88 8.55 -0.81
C CYS A 50 -14.10 7.66 -1.14
N GLY A 51 -13.90 6.56 -1.86
CA GLY A 51 -14.97 5.61 -2.17
C GLY A 51 -15.51 4.92 -0.91
N PHE A 52 -14.63 4.55 0.02
CA PHE A 52 -15.02 3.96 1.30
C PHE A 52 -15.84 4.92 2.19
N LEU A 53 -15.45 6.20 2.23
CA LEU A 53 -16.12 7.23 3.02
C LEU A 53 -17.39 7.80 2.36
N GLY A 54 -17.69 7.39 1.11
CA GLY A 54 -18.84 7.89 0.38
C GLY A 54 -18.70 9.36 -0.04
N LEU A 55 -17.51 9.74 -0.51
CA LEU A 55 -17.16 11.08 -1.00
C LEU A 55 -17.07 11.06 -2.55
N PRO A 56 -18.21 10.99 -3.27
CA PRO A 56 -18.24 10.69 -4.71
C PRO A 56 -17.59 11.77 -5.57
N ARG A 57 -17.62 13.05 -5.17
CA ARG A 57 -17.01 14.13 -5.95
C ARG A 57 -15.48 14.06 -5.85
N LEU A 58 -14.95 13.90 -4.65
CA LEU A 58 -13.53 13.64 -4.37
C LEU A 58 -13.04 12.37 -5.08
N GLU A 59 -13.80 11.28 -4.97
CA GLU A 59 -13.49 10.02 -5.66
C GLU A 59 -13.41 10.22 -7.18
N SER A 60 -14.33 10.97 -7.77
CA SER A 60 -14.36 11.21 -9.21
C SER A 60 -13.13 11.97 -9.72
N VAL A 61 -12.67 12.99 -8.96
CA VAL A 61 -11.45 13.73 -9.30
C VAL A 61 -10.21 12.86 -9.13
N ALA A 62 -10.09 12.14 -8.00
CA ALA A 62 -8.97 11.26 -7.73
C ALA A 62 -8.86 10.12 -8.77
N HIS A 63 -9.98 9.56 -9.19
CA HIS A 63 -10.03 8.53 -10.23
C HIS A 63 -9.60 9.08 -11.60
N ALA A 64 -10.02 10.29 -11.98
CA ALA A 64 -9.57 10.90 -13.23
C ALA A 64 -8.05 11.15 -13.24
N ALA A 65 -7.48 11.58 -12.10
CA ALA A 65 -6.04 11.72 -11.93
C ALA A 65 -5.31 10.36 -11.97
N GLU A 66 -5.86 9.33 -11.32
CA GLU A 66 -5.31 7.97 -11.36
C GLU A 66 -5.25 7.42 -12.79
N ASN A 67 -6.27 7.68 -13.63
CA ASN A 67 -6.32 7.18 -15.00
C ASN A 67 -5.14 7.67 -15.84
N ILE A 68 -4.82 8.97 -15.79
CA ILE A 68 -3.66 9.51 -16.51
C ILE A 68 -2.34 9.00 -15.94
N LEU A 69 -2.21 8.90 -14.61
CA LEU A 69 -1.02 8.34 -13.95
C LEU A 69 -0.80 6.87 -14.30
N GLY A 70 -1.87 6.09 -14.43
CA GLY A 70 -1.83 4.71 -14.90
C GLY A 70 -1.23 4.61 -16.32
N LYS A 71 -1.63 5.51 -17.23
CA LYS A 71 -1.06 5.56 -18.60
C LYS A 71 0.43 5.88 -18.62
N PHE A 72 0.90 6.76 -17.73
CA PHE A 72 2.33 7.03 -17.59
C PHE A 72 3.08 5.82 -17.05
N ARG A 73 2.57 5.21 -15.98
CA ARG A 73 3.17 4.04 -15.34
C ARG A 73 3.28 2.86 -16.32
N ASP A 74 2.24 2.65 -17.12
CA ASP A 74 2.18 1.54 -18.08
C ASP A 74 2.96 1.85 -19.39
N GLY A 75 3.54 3.05 -19.51
CA GLY A 75 4.32 3.48 -20.68
C GLY A 75 3.47 3.75 -21.93
N GLU A 76 2.14 3.86 -21.77
CA GLU A 76 1.21 4.14 -22.86
C GLU A 76 1.16 5.63 -23.24
N LEU A 77 1.53 6.50 -22.30
CA LEU A 77 1.58 7.96 -22.47
C LEU A 77 2.92 8.48 -21.92
N SER A 78 3.49 9.47 -22.59
CA SER A 78 4.69 10.17 -22.09
C SER A 78 4.29 11.32 -21.16
N VAL A 79 5.03 11.48 -20.06
CA VAL A 79 4.86 12.65 -19.17
C VAL A 79 5.29 13.92 -19.90
N THR A 80 4.44 14.94 -19.82
CA THR A 80 4.67 16.28 -20.40
C THR A 80 4.38 17.38 -19.36
N PRO A 81 4.97 18.58 -19.47
CA PRO A 81 4.67 19.70 -18.57
C PRO A 81 3.17 20.02 -18.47
N ASP A 82 2.47 20.01 -19.60
CA ASP A 82 1.02 20.25 -19.64
C ASP A 82 0.25 19.18 -18.85
N SER A 83 0.68 17.92 -18.94
CA SER A 83 0.03 16.83 -18.21
C SER A 83 0.35 16.83 -16.71
N VAL A 84 1.55 17.23 -16.31
CA VAL A 84 1.89 17.43 -14.88
C VAL A 84 1.07 18.58 -14.32
N THR A 85 0.97 19.69 -15.04
CA THR A 85 0.12 20.85 -14.66
C THR A 85 -1.32 20.41 -14.45
N LEU A 86 -1.87 19.61 -15.35
CA LEU A 86 -3.24 19.12 -15.25
C LEU A 86 -3.46 18.20 -14.03
N ILE A 87 -2.46 17.41 -13.65
CA ILE A 87 -2.53 16.58 -12.43
C ILE A 87 -2.42 17.46 -11.17
N LEU A 88 -1.55 18.47 -11.17
CA LEU A 88 -1.48 19.44 -10.07
C LEU A 88 -2.81 20.19 -9.88
N GLU A 89 -3.47 20.60 -10.98
CA GLU A 89 -4.82 21.18 -10.92
C GLU A 89 -5.83 20.23 -10.24
N SER A 90 -5.70 18.91 -10.44
CA SER A 90 -6.54 17.91 -9.76
C SER A 90 -6.25 17.77 -8.27
N ILE A 91 -4.98 17.90 -7.87
CA ILE A 91 -4.57 17.90 -6.46
C ILE A 91 -5.10 19.17 -5.77
N ASP A 92 -5.00 20.33 -6.41
CA ASP A 92 -5.54 21.58 -5.90
C ASP A 92 -7.06 21.52 -5.71
N ALA A 93 -7.77 20.88 -6.66
CA ALA A 93 -9.20 20.63 -6.53
C ALA A 93 -9.51 19.74 -5.33
N ILE A 94 -8.78 18.62 -5.16
CA ILE A 94 -8.94 17.72 -4.00
C ILE A 94 -8.68 18.49 -2.69
N LYS A 95 -7.56 19.24 -2.58
CA LYS A 95 -7.26 20.06 -1.39
C LYS A 95 -8.39 21.03 -1.06
N SER A 96 -8.93 21.70 -2.08
CA SER A 96 -10.03 22.64 -1.92
C SER A 96 -11.31 21.97 -1.41
N LEU A 97 -11.62 20.76 -1.90
CA LEU A 97 -12.76 19.96 -1.42
C LEU A 97 -12.55 19.51 0.03
N LEU A 98 -11.35 19.05 0.38
CA LEU A 98 -11.01 18.62 1.75
C LEU A 98 -11.12 19.77 2.75
N MET A 99 -10.72 20.99 2.39
CA MET A 99 -10.88 22.16 3.26
C MET A 99 -12.34 22.42 3.63
N VAL A 100 -13.27 22.31 2.67
CA VAL A 100 -14.69 22.51 2.95
C VAL A 100 -15.29 21.32 3.70
N LEU A 101 -14.82 20.11 3.39
CA LEU A 101 -15.19 18.89 4.12
C LEU A 101 -14.77 18.98 5.59
N GLU A 102 -13.59 19.52 5.89
CA GLU A 102 -13.12 19.78 7.25
C GLU A 102 -14.00 20.79 8.00
N GLU A 103 -14.45 21.86 7.34
CA GLU A 103 -15.29 22.88 7.99
C GLU A 103 -16.74 22.40 8.20
N THR A 104 -17.28 21.65 7.25
CA THR A 104 -18.73 21.37 7.16
C THR A 104 -19.11 19.93 7.46
N GLU A 105 -18.12 19.03 7.56
CA GLU A 105 -18.29 17.57 7.66
C GLU A 105 -19.13 16.98 6.51
N ALA A 106 -19.23 17.72 5.40
CA ALA A 106 -19.99 17.33 4.21
C ALA A 106 -19.24 17.72 2.94
N GLU A 107 -19.38 16.89 1.90
CA GLU A 107 -18.79 17.18 0.61
C GLU A 107 -19.50 18.40 -0.02
N PRO A 108 -18.76 19.43 -0.48
CA PRO A 108 -19.39 20.64 -1.01
C PRO A 108 -20.11 20.38 -2.32
N ALA A 109 -21.27 21.02 -2.50
CA ALA A 109 -21.93 21.07 -3.79
C ALA A 109 -21.04 21.76 -4.84
N GLY A 110 -21.11 21.28 -6.08
CA GLY A 110 -20.35 21.84 -7.20
C GLY A 110 -20.20 20.84 -8.33
N ASP A 111 -19.34 21.20 -9.30
CA ASP A 111 -19.13 20.42 -10.51
C ASP A 111 -17.67 20.54 -10.96
N ASP A 112 -16.98 19.41 -11.05
CA ASP A 112 -15.60 19.30 -11.55
C ASP A 112 -15.55 18.60 -12.92
N SER A 113 -16.69 18.50 -13.62
CA SER A 113 -16.81 17.79 -14.90
C SER A 113 -15.88 18.33 -15.99
N ASP A 114 -15.58 19.65 -15.98
CA ASP A 114 -14.62 20.23 -16.93
C ASP A 114 -13.20 19.70 -16.70
N LEU A 115 -12.73 19.74 -15.45
CA LEU A 115 -11.42 19.21 -15.06
C LEU A 115 -11.32 17.70 -15.30
N ILE A 116 -12.34 16.95 -14.90
CA ILE A 116 -12.44 15.51 -15.15
C ILE A 116 -12.41 15.22 -16.66
N GLY A 117 -13.13 16.02 -17.46
CA GLY A 117 -13.13 15.93 -18.92
C GLY A 117 -11.75 16.15 -19.52
N ARG A 118 -11.02 17.17 -19.05
CA ARG A 118 -9.64 17.45 -19.47
C ARG A 118 -8.69 16.32 -19.09
N LEU A 119 -8.76 15.79 -17.88
CA LEU A 119 -7.95 14.66 -17.40
C LEU A 119 -8.19 13.40 -18.24
N ASN A 120 -9.46 13.05 -18.46
CA ASN A 120 -9.82 11.88 -19.28
C ASN A 120 -9.41 12.05 -20.74
N ALA A 121 -9.54 13.26 -21.30
CA ALA A 121 -9.06 13.55 -22.65
C ALA A 121 -7.54 13.38 -22.76
N ALA A 122 -6.79 13.86 -21.76
CA ALA A 122 -5.34 13.69 -21.69
C ALA A 122 -4.93 12.21 -21.54
N ALA A 123 -5.72 11.40 -20.82
CA ALA A 123 -5.52 9.95 -20.72
C ALA A 123 -5.89 9.16 -22.00
N GLY A 124 -6.31 9.84 -23.08
CA GLY A 124 -6.77 9.20 -24.32
C GLY A 124 -8.15 8.54 -24.20
N MET A 125 -8.91 8.84 -23.15
CA MET A 125 -10.26 8.31 -22.89
C MET A 125 -11.35 9.16 -23.55
N GLY A 126 -11.01 9.91 -24.61
CA GLY A 126 -11.91 10.77 -25.38
C GLY A 126 -13.02 9.97 -26.07
N GLY A 127 -14.07 9.66 -25.31
CA GLY A 127 -15.22 8.87 -25.74
C GLY A 127 -16.14 8.40 -24.61
N ALA A 128 -15.72 8.45 -23.34
CA ALA A 128 -16.60 8.11 -22.22
C ALA A 128 -17.34 9.36 -21.72
N ALA A 129 -18.62 9.47 -22.11
CA ALA A 129 -19.58 10.33 -21.44
C ALA A 129 -19.70 9.95 -19.94
N PRO A 130 -20.02 10.90 -19.05
CA PRO A 130 -20.07 10.64 -17.62
C PRO A 130 -21.32 9.84 -17.23
N ALA A 131 -21.23 9.18 -16.07
CA ALA A 131 -22.28 8.52 -15.30
C ALA A 131 -22.60 7.05 -15.65
N ALA A 132 -22.11 6.17 -14.80
CA ALA A 132 -23.00 5.20 -14.16
C ALA A 132 -22.81 5.34 -12.64
N ALA A 133 -23.86 5.82 -11.99
CA ALA A 133 -24.00 5.71 -10.54
C ALA A 133 -23.81 4.24 -10.16
N VAL A 134 -22.83 3.95 -9.32
CA VAL A 134 -22.70 2.63 -8.70
C VAL A 134 -23.74 2.57 -7.60
N GLU A 135 -24.87 1.96 -7.90
CA GLU A 135 -25.80 1.45 -6.89
C GLU A 135 -25.03 0.54 -5.92
N PRO A 136 -25.31 0.60 -4.60
CA PRO A 136 -24.57 -0.17 -3.61
C PRO A 136 -24.77 -1.67 -3.85
N ALA A 137 -23.68 -2.36 -4.20
CA ALA A 137 -23.66 -3.81 -4.27
C ALA A 137 -23.80 -4.39 -2.85
N PRO A 138 -24.60 -5.45 -2.65
CA PRO A 138 -24.86 -6.03 -1.35
C PRO A 138 -23.60 -6.70 -0.77
N GLU A 139 -23.32 -6.35 0.47
CA GLU A 139 -22.27 -6.88 1.35
C GLU A 139 -22.41 -8.41 1.52
N PRO A 140 -21.34 -9.21 1.30
CA PRO A 140 -21.37 -10.63 1.59
C PRO A 140 -21.29 -10.87 3.11
N GLU A 141 -22.29 -11.57 3.64
CA GLU A 141 -22.40 -12.00 5.03
C GLU A 141 -21.15 -12.77 5.52
N PRO A 142 -20.76 -12.63 6.81
CA PRO A 142 -19.55 -13.24 7.33
C PRO A 142 -19.78 -14.74 7.61
N LYS A 143 -18.99 -15.59 6.97
CA LYS A 143 -18.94 -17.01 7.31
C LYS A 143 -17.95 -17.21 8.47
N ALA A 144 -18.51 -17.49 9.65
CA ALA A 144 -17.75 -17.92 10.82
C ALA A 144 -17.16 -19.33 10.60
N GLU A 145 -15.85 -19.49 10.71
CA GLU A 145 -15.21 -20.78 11.00
C GLU A 145 -14.04 -20.59 11.99
N ALA A 146 -14.19 -21.31 13.11
CA ALA A 146 -13.38 -21.61 14.29
C ALA A 146 -11.86 -21.31 14.34
N VAL A 147 -11.49 -20.67 15.46
CA VAL A 147 -10.36 -20.92 16.38
C VAL A 147 -9.47 -22.14 16.10
N VAL A 148 -8.16 -21.89 16.01
CA VAL A 148 -7.11 -22.68 16.68
C VAL A 148 -6.11 -21.74 17.34
N GLU A 149 -6.00 -21.86 18.67
CA GLU A 149 -4.91 -21.31 19.48
C GLU A 149 -3.59 -22.00 19.13
N ALA A 150 -2.51 -21.23 19.04
CA ALA A 150 -1.24 -21.58 19.65
C ALA A 150 -0.35 -20.33 19.77
N GLU A 151 -0.05 -19.99 21.01
CA GLU A 151 0.95 -19.03 21.46
C GLU A 151 2.30 -19.20 20.75
N ASN A 152 2.97 -18.09 20.38
CA ASN A 152 4.24 -17.74 21.05
C ASN A 152 4.61 -16.27 20.84
N VAL A 153 5.28 -15.78 21.87
CA VAL A 153 5.72 -14.46 22.28
C VAL A 153 6.74 -13.81 21.32
N ILE A 154 6.95 -12.50 21.53
CA ILE A 154 8.11 -11.63 21.21
C ILE A 154 7.73 -10.60 20.14
N GLY A 155 7.78 -9.28 20.35
CA GLY A 155 8.26 -8.46 21.45
C GLY A 155 8.26 -7.03 20.92
N SER A 156 7.61 -6.12 21.64
CA SER A 156 7.62 -4.69 21.35
C SER A 156 9.04 -4.13 21.54
N ASN A 157 9.54 -3.36 20.58
CA ASN A 157 10.59 -2.33 20.71
C ASN A 157 10.74 -1.69 19.30
N ILE A 158 10.21 -0.48 19.03
CA ILE A 158 10.77 0.81 19.44
C ILE A 158 12.28 0.75 19.62
N VAL A 159 13.04 1.17 18.61
CA VAL A 159 14.20 2.03 18.85
C VAL A 159 14.50 2.87 17.61
N SER A 160 14.31 4.17 17.79
CA SER A 160 14.89 5.24 17.01
C SER A 160 16.37 5.36 17.41
N SER A 161 17.24 5.57 16.41
CA SER A 161 18.51 6.32 16.51
C SER A 161 19.45 5.98 17.68
N THR A 162 20.51 5.19 17.44
CA THR A 162 21.90 5.38 17.93
C THR A 162 22.86 4.31 17.37
N GLY A 163 23.93 4.72 16.66
CA GLY A 163 25.28 4.11 16.75
C GLY A 163 25.63 2.87 15.89
N ASN A 164 26.51 3.06 14.91
CA ASN A 164 27.15 2.05 14.04
C ASN A 164 28.12 1.05 14.74
N ALA A 165 27.78 0.49 15.91
CA ALA A 165 28.67 -0.45 16.61
C ALA A 165 28.08 -1.86 16.80
N GLU A 166 26.80 -2.09 16.50
CA GLU A 166 26.13 -3.39 16.72
C GLU A 166 25.96 -4.26 15.47
N LEU A 167 26.24 -3.73 14.26
CA LEU A 167 26.12 -4.50 13.01
C LEU A 167 27.21 -5.57 12.84
N ASP A 168 28.46 -5.27 13.22
CA ASP A 168 29.58 -6.21 13.08
C ASP A 168 29.44 -7.43 14.01
N ALA A 169 28.83 -7.23 15.19
CA ALA A 169 28.59 -8.32 16.14
C ALA A 169 27.46 -9.25 15.68
N LEU A 170 26.44 -8.72 15.00
CA LEU A 170 25.33 -9.50 14.45
C LEU A 170 25.77 -10.31 13.21
N GLU A 171 26.63 -9.74 12.36
CA GLU A 171 27.18 -10.44 11.18
C GLU A 171 28.15 -11.57 11.57
N ALA A 172 28.97 -11.35 12.62
CA ALA A 172 29.82 -12.41 13.16
C ALA A 172 29.02 -13.57 13.77
N ALA A 173 27.87 -13.30 14.39
CA ALA A 173 26.98 -14.32 14.93
C ALA A 173 26.26 -15.12 13.82
N PHE A 174 25.90 -14.48 12.71
CA PHE A 174 25.30 -15.14 11.56
C PHE A 174 26.29 -16.07 10.82
N GLN A 175 27.54 -15.63 10.65
CA GLN A 175 28.59 -16.44 10.02
C GLN A 175 29.10 -17.60 10.90
N ALA A 176 28.90 -17.53 12.22
CA ALA A 176 29.29 -18.59 13.16
C ALA A 176 28.21 -19.67 13.34
N ALA A 177 27.03 -19.53 12.73
CA ALA A 177 26.01 -20.56 12.75
C ALA A 177 26.39 -21.69 11.76
N PRO A 178 26.48 -22.96 12.20
CA PRO A 178 26.81 -24.07 11.33
C PRO A 178 25.74 -24.22 10.24
N GLY A 179 26.20 -24.42 9.00
CA GLY A 179 25.32 -24.58 7.84
C GLY A 179 24.49 -25.87 7.92
N PRO A 180 23.41 -25.98 7.14
CA PRO A 180 22.50 -27.14 7.18
C PRO A 180 23.18 -28.49 6.86
N ASP A 181 24.35 -28.49 6.23
CA ASP A 181 25.16 -29.70 5.98
C ASP A 181 25.99 -30.18 7.19
N GLU A 182 26.26 -29.34 8.20
CA GLU A 182 26.98 -29.73 9.43
C GLU A 182 26.05 -30.32 10.51
N ILE A 183 24.74 -30.05 10.44
CA ILE A 183 23.74 -30.63 11.34
C ILE A 183 23.53 -32.13 11.02
N ALA A 184 23.75 -32.54 9.77
CA ALA A 184 23.64 -33.94 9.35
C ALA A 184 24.80 -34.83 9.85
N ALA A 185 25.98 -34.25 10.14
CA ALA A 185 27.17 -35.01 10.56
C ALA A 185 27.22 -35.30 12.08
N GLN A 186 26.47 -34.57 12.91
CA GLN A 186 26.37 -34.85 14.36
C GLN A 186 25.27 -35.86 14.74
N ALA A 187 24.42 -36.27 13.80
CA ALA A 187 23.40 -37.30 14.03
C ALA A 187 23.91 -38.75 13.81
N ALA A 188 25.14 -38.95 13.31
CA ALA A 188 25.66 -40.26 12.90
C ALA A 188 26.78 -40.84 13.80
N GLY A 189 26.94 -40.34 15.02
CA GLY A 189 28.09 -40.68 15.90
C GLY A 189 27.73 -41.24 17.28
N GLY A 190 26.62 -41.97 17.44
CA GLY A 190 26.20 -42.47 18.75
C GLY A 190 25.33 -43.71 18.72
N ALA A 191 25.86 -44.86 18.29
CA ALA A 191 25.24 -46.16 18.53
C ALA A 191 26.29 -47.29 18.48
N GLU A 192 27.09 -47.42 19.54
CA GLU A 192 27.82 -48.66 19.82
C GLU A 192 27.74 -48.95 21.33
N ALA A 193 26.82 -49.83 21.72
CA ALA A 193 26.99 -50.86 22.76
C ALA A 193 25.64 -51.48 23.22
N ALA A 194 25.68 -52.80 23.39
CA ALA A 194 24.78 -53.66 24.17
C ALA A 194 23.50 -54.20 23.49
N GLY A 195 23.66 -55.37 22.85
CA GLY A 195 22.60 -56.36 22.63
C GLY A 195 23.15 -57.75 22.92
N GLU A 196 23.10 -58.17 24.19
CA GLU A 196 23.31 -59.56 24.62
C GLU A 196 21.96 -60.28 24.73
N ALA A 197 22.00 -61.57 24.47
CA ALA A 197 20.92 -62.43 24.02
C ALA A 197 20.07 -63.07 25.14
N ASP A 198 19.21 -64.01 24.69
CA ASP A 198 18.44 -65.02 25.42
C ASP A 198 17.08 -64.54 25.97
N GLY A 199 15.93 -65.14 25.64
CA GLY A 199 15.67 -66.51 25.22
C GLY A 199 14.66 -67.08 26.21
N ASP A 200 13.37 -67.09 25.87
CA ASP A 200 12.40 -67.90 26.61
C ASP A 200 11.34 -68.46 25.67
N ALA A 201 11.51 -69.74 25.37
CA ALA A 201 10.52 -70.58 24.72
C ALA A 201 9.65 -71.21 25.82
N SER A 202 8.35 -70.96 25.70
CA SER A 202 7.27 -71.62 26.41
C SER A 202 7.46 -73.15 26.46
N LEU A 203 7.35 -73.71 27.67
CA LEU A 203 6.65 -74.96 27.96
C LEU A 203 6.46 -75.10 29.48
N TYR A 204 5.31 -74.65 29.98
CA TYR A 204 4.28 -75.48 30.60
C TYR A 204 2.93 -74.76 30.57
#